data_AF-A0A3B0WP79-F1
#
_entry.id   AF-A0A3B0WP79-F1
#
_cell.length_a   1.000
_cell.length_b   1.000
_cell.length_c   1.000
_cell.angle_alpha   90.00
_cell.angle_beta   90.00
_cell.angle_gamma   90.00
#
_symmetry.space_group_name_H-M   'P 1'
#
loop_
_entity.id
_entity.type
_entity.pdbx_description
1 polymer ?
#
loop_
_entity_poly.entity_id
_entity_poly.type
_entity_poly.pdbx_seq_one_letter_code
_entity_poly.pdbx_strand_id
1 'polypeptide(L)'
;MNKQYDIIIIGGGMVGLTLACALGKAQLNIAIVEAFQPEDIKLDDDYALRVSAINKSSQQILKYVDAWAGILKRRAYAYQHMHVWDATGDGSIHFDAADLGVDSLGHIVENKVIQFALLEQ
;
A
#
# COMPACT_ATOMS: atom_id res chain seq x y z
N MET A 1 -29.19 -22.30 -0.40
CA MET A 1 -28.91 -21.53 -1.63
C MET A 1 -27.41 -21.39 -1.75
N ASN A 2 -26.82 -21.85 -2.87
CA ASN A 2 -25.39 -21.62 -3.13
C ASN A 2 -25.20 -20.19 -3.62
N LYS A 3 -24.33 -19.41 -2.96
CA LYS A 3 -23.90 -18.12 -3.50
C LYS A 3 -22.95 -18.38 -4.67
N GLN A 4 -23.23 -17.78 -5.82
CA GLN A 4 -22.35 -17.82 -6.99
C GLN A 4 -21.59 -16.49 -7.08
N TYR A 5 -20.30 -16.59 -7.39
CA TYR A 5 -19.41 -15.46 -7.62
C TYR A 5 -18.61 -15.76 -8.88
N ASP A 6 -18.29 -14.72 -9.64
CA ASP A 6 -17.42 -14.83 -10.81
C ASP A 6 -15.97 -15.06 -10.36
N ILE A 7 -15.56 -14.42 -9.26
CA ILE A 7 -14.21 -14.53 -8.68
C ILE A 7 -14.29 -14.63 -7.16
N ILE A 8 -13.51 -15.53 -6.57
CA ILE A 8 -13.30 -15.63 -5.13
C ILE A 8 -11.82 -15.40 -4.83
N ILE A 9 -11.52 -14.39 -4.00
CA ILE A 9 -10.18 -14.04 -3.53
C ILE A 9 -10.01 -14.57 -2.10
N ILE A 10 -9.07 -15.48 -1.89
CA ILE A 10 -8.74 -16.02 -0.57
C ILE A 10 -7.60 -15.19 0.03
N GLY A 11 -7.94 -14.34 1.00
CA GLY A 11 -7.05 -13.39 1.66
C GLY A 11 -7.41 -11.93 1.36
N GLY A 12 -7.90 -11.21 2.37
CA GLY A 12 -8.19 -9.78 2.40
C GLY A 12 -6.98 -8.94 2.86
N GLY A 13 -5.77 -9.37 2.51
CA GLY A 13 -4.55 -8.58 2.69
C GLY A 13 -4.43 -7.45 1.65
N MET A 14 -3.33 -6.68 1.71
CA MET A 14 -3.09 -5.56 0.79
C MET A 14 -3.21 -5.96 -0.69
N VAL A 15 -2.66 -7.11 -1.09
CA VAL A 15 -2.69 -7.56 -2.50
C VAL A 15 -4.09 -8.03 -2.91
N GLY A 16 -4.76 -8.83 -2.07
CA GLY A 16 -6.10 -9.34 -2.37
C GLY A 16 -7.14 -8.23 -2.46
N LEU A 17 -7.10 -7.27 -1.53
CA LEU A 17 -7.95 -6.08 -1.60
C LEU A 17 -7.60 -5.21 -2.81
N THR A 18 -6.31 -4.97 -3.11
CA THR A 18 -5.93 -4.22 -4.33
C THR A 18 -6.49 -4.86 -5.60
N LEU A 19 -6.42 -6.18 -5.72
CA LEU A 19 -7.00 -6.92 -6.84
C LEU A 19 -8.52 -6.75 -6.87
N ALA A 20 -9.18 -6.90 -5.72
CA ALA A 20 -10.63 -6.74 -5.62
C ALA A 20 -11.09 -5.33 -6.05
N CYS A 21 -10.44 -4.26 -5.56
CA CYS A 21 -10.77 -2.89 -5.95
C CYS A 21 -10.50 -2.63 -7.43
N ALA A 22 -9.41 -3.17 -7.98
CA ALA A 22 -9.09 -3.03 -9.41
C ALA A 22 -10.13 -3.75 -10.29
N LEU A 23 -10.58 -4.94 -9.88
CA LEU A 23 -11.61 -5.72 -10.58
C LEU A 23 -13.03 -5.23 -10.31
N GLY A 24 -13.30 -4.53 -9.21
CA GLY A 24 -14.62 -3.99 -8.86
C GLY A 24 -15.13 -2.94 -9.85
N LYS A 25 -14.24 -2.41 -10.70
CA LYS A 25 -14.62 -1.58 -11.85
C LYS A 25 -15.23 -2.39 -13.01
N ALA A 26 -15.10 -3.71 -12.98
CA ALA A 26 -15.80 -4.63 -13.88
C ALA A 26 -17.13 -5.07 -13.26
N GLN A 27 -18.14 -5.36 -14.09
CA GLN A 27 -19.45 -5.87 -13.66
C GLN A 27 -19.35 -7.35 -13.23
N LEU A 28 -18.49 -7.66 -12.27
CA LEU A 28 -18.25 -9.00 -11.74
C LEU A 28 -18.71 -9.09 -10.29
N ASN A 29 -19.26 -10.24 -9.90
CA ASN A 29 -19.56 -10.56 -8.52
C ASN A 29 -18.31 -11.17 -7.87
N ILE A 30 -17.66 -10.39 -7.01
CA ILE A 30 -16.39 -10.78 -6.38
C ILE A 30 -16.63 -11.05 -4.90
N ALA A 31 -16.13 -12.18 -4.41
CA ALA A 31 -16.07 -12.47 -2.97
C ALA A 31 -14.63 -12.41 -2.46
N ILE A 32 -14.46 -11.89 -1.26
CA ILE A 32 -13.20 -11.96 -0.52
C ILE A 32 -13.43 -12.79 0.74
N VAL A 33 -12.56 -13.76 0.98
CA VAL A 33 -12.57 -14.58 2.19
C VAL A 33 -11.35 -14.21 3.00
N GLU A 34 -11.57 -13.63 4.17
CA GLU A 34 -10.53 -13.22 5.10
C GLU A 34 -10.90 -13.66 6.51
N ALA A 35 -9.90 -14.09 7.29
CA ALA A 35 -10.10 -14.54 8.66
C ALA A 35 -10.26 -13.37 9.63
N PHE A 36 -9.57 -12.25 9.40
CA PHE A 36 -9.57 -11.09 10.28
C PHE A 36 -9.90 -9.80 9.54
N GLN A 37 -10.91 -9.09 10.04
CA GLN A 37 -11.26 -7.79 9.48
C GLN A 37 -10.13 -6.77 9.77
N PRO A 38 -9.64 -6.04 8.76
CA PRO A 38 -8.71 -4.94 8.97
C PRO A 38 -9.30 -3.88 9.91
N GLU A 39 -8.51 -3.43 10.88
CA GLU A 39 -8.89 -2.40 11.83
C GLU A 39 -8.41 -1.02 11.36
N ASP A 40 -9.22 0.01 11.64
CA ASP A 40 -8.81 1.39 11.40
C ASP A 40 -7.70 1.81 12.37
N ILE A 41 -6.98 2.87 12.01
CA ILE A 41 -5.85 3.39 12.78
C ILE A 41 -6.09 4.85 13.03
N LYS A 42 -5.93 5.24 14.28
CA LYS A 42 -5.98 6.65 14.66
C LYS A 42 -4.59 7.25 14.59
N LEU A 43 -4.52 8.57 14.38
CA LEU A 43 -3.25 9.29 14.24
C LEU A 43 -2.40 9.23 15.51
N ASP A 44 -3.05 9.11 16.67
CA ASP A 44 -2.48 9.02 18.01
C ASP A 44 -2.10 7.59 18.43
N ASP A 45 -2.42 6.57 17.63
CA ASP A 45 -1.96 5.20 17.88
C ASP A 45 -0.43 5.10 17.73
N ASP A 46 0.19 4.16 18.44
CA ASP A 46 1.61 3.84 18.24
C ASP A 46 1.88 3.40 16.78
N TYR A 47 3.13 3.61 16.34
CA TYR A 47 3.58 3.16 15.02
C TYR A 47 3.60 1.63 14.95
N ALA A 48 2.99 1.06 13.92
CA ALA A 48 3.13 -0.37 13.66
C ALA A 48 4.55 -0.74 13.23
N LEU A 49 5.01 -1.91 13.69
CA LEU A 49 6.32 -2.46 13.34
C LEU A 49 6.43 -2.91 11.87
N ARG A 50 5.29 -3.17 11.22
CA ARG A 50 5.25 -3.62 9.82
C ARG A 50 4.93 -2.45 8.90
N VAL A 51 5.95 -2.05 8.14
CA VAL A 51 5.86 -1.01 7.11
C VAL A 51 6.31 -1.55 5.76
N SER A 52 5.91 -0.86 4.70
CA SER A 52 6.35 -1.11 3.33
C SER A 52 6.84 0.20 2.71
N ALA A 53 7.95 0.14 1.98
CA ALA A 53 8.42 1.23 1.13
C ALA A 53 7.65 1.20 -0.19
N ILE A 54 6.66 2.07 -0.31
CA ILE A 54 5.79 2.21 -1.49
C ILE A 54 6.50 3.08 -2.53
N ASN A 55 6.96 2.43 -3.61
CA ASN A 55 7.53 3.11 -4.76
C ASN A 55 6.45 3.84 -5.58
N LYS A 56 6.87 4.62 -6.58
CA LYS A 56 5.95 5.38 -7.44
C LYS A 56 4.94 4.49 -8.17
N SER A 57 5.34 3.34 -8.70
CA SER A 57 4.44 2.44 -9.43
C SER A 57 3.33 1.89 -8.53
N SER A 58 3.68 1.42 -7.33
CA SER A 58 2.70 0.97 -6.33
C SER A 58 1.80 2.12 -5.88
N GLN A 59 2.34 3.33 -5.71
CA GLN A 59 1.54 4.52 -5.43
C GLN A 59 0.52 4.81 -6.54
N GLN A 60 0.89 4.65 -7.82
CA GLN A 60 -0.06 4.85 -8.93
C GLN A 60 -1.18 3.80 -8.93
N ILE A 61 -0.88 2.55 -8.60
CA ILE A 61 -1.92 1.51 -8.43
C ILE A 61 -2.87 1.90 -7.30
N LEU A 62 -2.34 2.30 -6.14
CA LEU A 62 -3.15 2.73 -4.98
C LEU A 62 -3.98 3.99 -5.27
N LYS A 63 -3.52 4.88 -6.14
CA LYS A 63 -4.32 6.00 -6.67
C LYS A 63 -5.40 5.53 -7.62
N TYR A 64 -5.07 4.60 -8.52
CA TYR A 64 -6.03 4.07 -9.49
C TYR A 64 -7.19 3.32 -8.83
N VAL A 65 -6.94 2.66 -7.71
CA VAL A 65 -7.98 2.01 -6.89
C VAL A 65 -8.51 2.93 -5.78
N ASP A 66 -8.26 4.23 -5.86
CA ASP A 66 -8.80 5.28 -4.98
C ASP A 66 -8.38 5.23 -3.49
N ALA A 67 -7.63 4.20 -3.07
CA ALA A 67 -7.13 4.02 -1.71
C ALA A 67 -6.07 5.04 -1.25
N TRP A 68 -5.32 5.69 -2.17
CA TRP A 68 -4.20 6.56 -1.80
C TRP A 68 -4.62 7.75 -0.92
N ALA A 69 -5.80 8.31 -1.14
CA ALA A 69 -6.32 9.40 -0.31
C ALA A 69 -6.59 8.94 1.13
N GLY A 70 -7.12 7.73 1.31
CA GLY A 70 -7.34 7.10 2.62
C GLY A 70 -6.03 6.82 3.36
N ILE A 71 -4.97 6.48 2.63
CA ILE A 71 -3.61 6.33 3.19
C ILE A 71 -3.07 7.67 3.70
N LEU A 72 -3.15 8.73 2.90
CA LEU A 72 -2.66 10.07 3.27
C LEU A 72 -3.40 10.69 4.46
N LYS A 73 -4.70 10.41 4.62
CA LYS A 73 -5.48 10.86 5.78
C LYS A 73 -5.04 10.25 7.11
N ARG A 74 -4.34 9.11 7.04
CA ARG A 74 -3.80 8.39 8.20
C ARG A 74 -2.32 8.72 8.32
N ARG A 75 -1.42 7.88 7.81
CA ARG A 75 0.02 8.10 7.92
C ARG A 75 0.75 7.55 6.71
N ALA A 76 1.50 8.43 6.03
CA ALA A 76 2.45 8.08 4.99
C ALA A 76 3.59 9.09 4.98
N TYR A 77 4.83 8.61 5.02
CA TYR A 77 6.00 9.47 5.12
C TYR A 77 6.83 9.38 3.84
N ALA A 78 6.92 10.49 3.11
CA ALA A 78 7.74 10.56 1.91
C ALA A 78 9.23 10.57 2.29
N TYR A 79 10.06 9.89 1.50
CA TYR A 79 11.52 10.00 1.60
C TYR A 79 12.11 10.50 0.28
N GLN A 80 13.12 11.35 0.38
CA GLN A 80 13.77 12.02 -0.75
C GLN A 80 15.17 11.50 -1.02
N HIS A 81 15.83 10.95 0.00
CA HIS A 81 17.20 10.45 -0.12
C HIS A 81 17.24 8.95 0.16
N MET A 82 18.10 8.25 -0.58
CA MET A 82 18.45 6.85 -0.32
C MET A 82 19.96 6.71 -0.33
N HIS A 83 20.51 6.26 0.80
CA HIS A 83 21.92 5.95 0.95
C HIS A 83 22.09 4.45 1.10
N VAL A 84 22.91 3.86 0.24
CA VAL A 84 23.26 2.44 0.27
C VAL A 84 24.77 2.35 0.37
N TRP A 85 25.28 1.58 1.34
CA TRP A 85 26.70 1.39 1.55
C TRP A 85 27.01 -0.09 1.83
N ASP A 86 28.23 -0.49 1.50
CA ASP A 86 28.79 -1.75 1.94
C ASP A 86 29.39 -1.57 3.34
N ALA A 87 29.10 -2.50 4.26
CA ALA A 87 29.60 -2.45 5.62
C ALA A 87 31.08 -2.86 5.72
N THR A 88 31.59 -3.64 4.76
CA THR A 88 32.96 -4.18 4.80
C THR A 88 33.88 -3.60 3.73
N GLY A 89 33.36 -2.76 2.84
CA GLY A 89 34.11 -2.07 1.79
C GLY A 89 33.76 -0.59 1.69
N ASP A 90 34.40 0.10 0.75
CA ASP A 90 34.24 1.56 0.56
C ASP A 90 33.12 1.91 -0.46
N GLY A 91 32.35 0.92 -0.90
CA GLY A 91 31.29 1.09 -1.89
C GLY A 91 30.09 1.84 -1.30
N SER A 92 29.68 2.93 -1.93
CA SER A 92 28.44 3.63 -1.59
C SER A 92 27.75 4.22 -2.82
N ILE A 93 26.42 4.30 -2.74
CA ILE A 93 25.56 4.93 -3.74
C ILE A 93 24.54 5.82 -3.01
N HIS A 94 24.35 7.02 -3.53
CA HIS A 94 23.34 7.96 -3.05
C HIS A 94 22.37 8.30 -4.18
N PHE A 95 21.08 8.31 -3.86
CA PHE A 95 20.02 8.81 -4.73
C PHE A 95 19.30 9.96 -4.05
N ASP A 96 19.12 11.06 -4.79
CA ASP A 96 18.29 12.20 -4.41
C ASP A 96 17.08 12.29 -5.34
N ALA A 97 15.90 12.51 -4.80
CA ALA A 97 14.69 12.79 -5.55
C ALA A 97 14.85 14.03 -6.46
N ALA A 98 15.61 15.04 -6.01
CA ALA A 98 15.89 16.24 -6.78
C ALA A 98 16.66 15.96 -8.07
N ASP A 99 17.64 15.04 -8.04
CA ASP A 99 18.42 14.64 -9.22
C ASP A 99 17.55 13.98 -10.30
N LEU A 100 16.43 13.38 -9.88
CA LEU A 100 15.45 12.74 -10.76
C LEU A 100 14.28 13.67 -11.14
N GLY A 101 14.24 14.89 -10.61
CA GLY A 101 13.15 15.84 -10.85
C GLY A 101 11.79 15.39 -10.29
N VAL A 102 11.79 14.63 -9.19
CA VAL A 102 10.57 14.14 -8.53
C VAL A 102 10.49 14.61 -7.07
N ASP A 103 9.27 14.73 -6.52
CA ASP A 103 9.09 15.25 -5.15
C ASP A 103 9.57 14.28 -4.04
N SER A 104 9.64 12.99 -4.35
CA SER A 104 10.06 11.92 -3.44
C SER A 104 10.43 10.66 -4.20
N LEU A 105 11.27 9.82 -3.62
CA LEU A 105 11.62 8.49 -4.16
C LEU A 105 10.52 7.45 -3.85
N GLY A 106 9.78 7.64 -2.76
CA GLY A 106 8.68 6.78 -2.33
C GLY A 106 8.08 7.23 -1.01
N HIS A 107 7.26 6.37 -0.41
CA HIS A 107 6.69 6.58 0.93
C HIS A 107 6.88 5.35 1.81
N ILE A 108 7.20 5.56 3.08
CA ILE A 108 7.09 4.53 4.10
C ILE A 108 5.68 4.58 4.67
N VAL A 109 4.97 3.46 4.58
CA VAL A 109 3.57 3.35 5.00
C VAL A 109 3.38 2.07 5.82
N GLU A 110 2.67 2.17 6.94
CA GLU A 110 2.29 1.01 7.74
C GLU A 110 1.37 0.08 6.94
N ASN A 111 1.63 -1.24 6.99
CA ASN A 111 0.88 -2.20 6.18
C ASN A 111 -0.63 -2.18 6.53
N LYS A 112 -0.94 -1.97 7.82
CA LYS A 112 -2.33 -1.85 8.29
C LYS A 112 -3.04 -0.62 7.70
N VAL A 113 -2.34 0.50 7.48
CA VAL A 113 -2.91 1.70 6.84
C VAL A 113 -3.31 1.40 5.40
N ILE A 114 -2.42 0.74 4.65
CA ILE A 114 -2.69 0.37 3.25
C ILE A 114 -3.88 -0.59 3.18
N GLN A 115 -3.87 -1.64 4.00
CA GLN A 115 -4.93 -2.64 4.04
C GLN A 115 -6.28 -2.02 4.37
N PHE A 116 -6.36 -1.18 5.40
CA PHE A 116 -7.62 -0.54 5.78
C PHE A 116 -8.11 0.44 4.71
N ALA A 117 -7.23 1.27 4.15
CA ALA A 117 -7.61 2.21 3.10
C ALA A 117 -8.14 1.52 1.84
N LEU A 118 -7.64 0.32 1.51
CA LEU A 118 -8.16 -0.51 0.43
C LEU A 118 -9.53 -1.12 0.77
N LEU A 119 -9.76 -1.52 2.02
CA LEU A 119 -11.04 -2.07 2.46
C LEU A 119 -12.18 -1.04 2.34
N GLU A 120 -11.87 0.25 2.43
CA GLU A 120 -12.83 1.35 2.30
C GLU A 120 -13.30 1.63 0.86
N GLN A 121 -12.70 0.98 -0.16
CA GLN A 121 -13.01 1.20 -1.59
C GLN A 121 -13.99 0.16 -2.11
#